data_AF-A0A1W2D7J4-F1
#
_entry.id   AF-A0A1W2D7J4-F1
#
_cell.length_a   1.000
_cell.length_b   1.000
_cell.length_c   1.000
_cell.angle_alpha   90.00
_cell.angle_beta   90.00
_cell.angle_gamma   90.00
#
_symmetry.space_group_name_H-M   'P 1'
#
loop_
_entity.id
_entity.type
_entity.pdbx_description
1 polymer ?
#
loop_
_entity_poly.entity_id
_entity_poly.type
_entity_poly.pdbx_seq_one_letter_code
_entity_poly.pdbx_strand_id
1 'polypeptide(L)'
;MATAHLQEPRAQSVEASAQELSGVVIGWDHRAYARNIHLRVQSTNSPQPRPGAVDTHHLLMTRNQAMLLASYLMRLTGQQPPVPRPRSLWRRLFG
;
A
#
# COMPACT_ATOMS: atom_id res chain seq x y z
N MET A 1 -24.20 -45.03 -29.70
CA MET A 1 -23.04 -44.14 -29.78
C MET A 1 -23.45 -42.80 -29.21
N ALA A 2 -23.13 -42.54 -27.94
CA ALA A 2 -23.48 -41.31 -27.23
C ALA A 2 -22.19 -40.66 -26.73
N THR A 3 -21.82 -39.53 -27.33
CA THR A 3 -20.68 -38.71 -26.93
C THR A 3 -21.10 -37.83 -25.76
N ALA A 4 -20.72 -38.23 -24.55
CA ALA A 4 -20.83 -37.38 -23.37
C ALA A 4 -19.74 -36.29 -23.43
N HIS A 5 -20.16 -35.06 -23.75
CA HIS A 5 -19.32 -33.88 -23.56
C HIS A 5 -19.07 -33.69 -22.07
N LEU A 6 -17.86 -34.03 -21.62
CA LEU A 6 -17.34 -33.68 -20.30
C LEU A 6 -17.18 -32.15 -20.27
N GLN A 7 -18.17 -31.49 -19.66
CA GLN A 7 -18.09 -30.09 -19.28
C GLN A 7 -17.02 -29.97 -18.18
N GLU A 8 -15.86 -29.42 -18.52
CA GLU A 8 -14.85 -29.07 -17.52
C GLU A 8 -15.47 -28.13 -16.48
N PRO A 9 -15.32 -28.40 -15.17
CA PRO A 9 -15.72 -27.45 -14.16
C PRO A 9 -14.85 -26.21 -14.34
N ARG A 10 -15.47 -25.09 -14.76
CA ARG A 10 -14.88 -23.76 -14.62
C ARG A 10 -14.36 -23.67 -13.19
N ALA A 11 -13.04 -23.68 -13.03
CA ALA A 11 -12.40 -23.32 -11.78
C ALA A 11 -12.74 -21.85 -11.50
N GLN A 12 -13.91 -21.64 -10.89
CA GLN A 12 -14.17 -20.45 -10.10
C GLN A 12 -13.31 -20.60 -8.85
N SER A 13 -12.03 -20.29 -8.97
CA SER A 13 -11.16 -20.09 -7.82
C SER A 13 -11.67 -18.83 -7.10
N VAL A 14 -12.49 -19.09 -6.09
CA VAL A 14 -12.80 -18.18 -5.01
C VAL A 14 -11.50 -17.88 -4.28
N GLU A 15 -10.71 -16.97 -4.82
CA GLU A 15 -9.66 -16.27 -4.10
C GLU A 15 -10.01 -14.79 -4.15
N ALA A 16 -10.90 -14.38 -3.25
CA ALA A 16 -10.76 -13.07 -2.62
C ALA A 16 -9.52 -13.13 -1.71
N SER A 17 -8.37 -13.43 -2.32
CA SER A 17 -7.07 -13.42 -1.67
C SER A 17 -6.80 -11.99 -1.25
N ALA A 18 -6.24 -11.82 -0.05
CA ALA A 18 -5.70 -10.56 0.39
C ALA A 18 -4.89 -9.99 -0.77
N GLN A 19 -5.39 -8.93 -1.40
CA GLN A 19 -4.92 -8.49 -2.71
C GLN A 19 -3.45 -8.14 -2.57
N GLU A 20 -2.57 -9.06 -2.99
CA GLU A 20 -1.14 -8.90 -2.82
C GLU A 20 -0.74 -7.62 -3.56
N LEU A 21 0.08 -6.81 -2.88
CA LEU A 21 0.66 -5.59 -3.45
C LEU A 21 1.62 -6.01 -4.57
N SER A 22 1.07 -6.30 -5.75
CA SER A 22 1.81 -6.73 -6.93
C SER A 22 2.06 -5.54 -7.86
N GLY A 23 3.19 -5.59 -8.54
CA GLY A 23 3.58 -4.59 -9.53
C GLY A 23 4.45 -3.45 -9.01
N VAL A 24 4.61 -2.44 -9.86
CA VAL A 24 5.45 -1.27 -9.58
C VAL A 24 4.58 -0.19 -8.95
N VAL A 25 5.01 0.33 -7.79
CA VAL A 25 4.33 1.46 -7.13
C VAL A 25 4.55 2.72 -7.96
N ILE A 26 3.45 3.30 -8.44
CA ILE A 26 3.46 4.53 -9.25
C ILE A 26 3.02 5.77 -8.45
N GLY A 27 2.39 5.57 -7.31
CA GLY A 27 1.90 6.66 -6.48
C GLY A 27 1.51 6.19 -5.09
N TRP A 28 1.58 7.09 -4.12
CA TRP A 28 1.07 6.85 -2.78
C TRP A 28 0.68 8.17 -2.10
N ASP A 29 -0.32 8.12 -1.24
CA ASP A 29 -0.67 9.20 -0.34
C ASP A 29 -1.10 8.67 1.03
N HIS A 30 -1.20 9.55 2.02
CA HIS A 30 -1.69 9.17 3.33
C HIS A 30 -2.65 10.21 3.89
N ARG A 31 -3.60 9.74 4.71
CA ARG A 31 -4.46 10.57 5.55
C ARG A 31 -4.33 10.11 7.00
N ALA A 32 -4.03 11.06 7.88
CA ALA A 32 -4.02 10.81 9.31
C ALA A 32 -5.41 11.06 9.89
N TYR A 33 -5.99 10.03 10.49
CA TYR A 33 -7.15 10.10 11.37
C TYR A 33 -6.65 10.03 12.82
N ALA A 34 -7.38 10.58 13.79
CA ALA A 34 -6.93 10.76 15.18
C ALA A 34 -5.90 9.73 15.69
N ARG A 35 -6.25 8.44 15.65
CA ARG A 35 -5.38 7.32 16.08
C ARG A 35 -4.84 6.44 14.94
N ASN A 36 -5.34 6.61 13.72
CA ASN A 36 -5.07 5.72 12.60
C ASN A 36 -4.47 6.49 11.42
N ILE A 37 -3.69 5.82 10.60
CA ILE A 37 -3.15 6.32 9.35
C ILE A 37 -3.73 5.46 8.25
N HIS A 38 -4.35 6.09 7.28
CA HIS A 38 -4.78 5.46 6.05
C HIS A 38 -3.74 5.76 4.97
N LEU A 39 -3.11 4.72 4.46
CA LEU A 39 -2.13 4.79 3.38
C LEU A 39 -2.80 4.25 2.11
N ARG A 40 -2.88 5.08 1.08
CA ARG A 40 -3.34 4.68 -0.26
C ARG A 40 -2.11 4.46 -1.13
N VAL A 41 -1.98 3.27 -1.69
CA VAL A 41 -0.89 2.90 -2.60
C VAL A 41 -1.49 2.56 -3.96
N GLN A 42 -0.90 3.09 -5.02
CA GLN A 42 -1.28 2.79 -6.39
C GLN A 42 -0.13 2.04 -7.06
N SER A 43 -0.45 0.88 -7.62
CA SER A 43 0.50 0.05 -8.35
C SER A 43 -0.02 -0.25 -9.76
N THR A 44 0.91 -0.62 -10.64
CA THR A 44 0.55 -1.17 -11.94
C THR A 44 1.53 -2.27 -12.32
N ASN A 45 0.99 -3.29 -12.98
CA ASN A 45 1.76 -4.36 -13.61
C ASN A 45 2.04 -4.09 -15.09
N SER A 46 1.52 -2.99 -15.64
CA SER A 46 1.69 -2.62 -17.04
C SER A 46 2.61 -1.41 -17.21
N PRO A 47 3.61 -1.46 -18.11
CA PRO A 47 4.49 -0.31 -18.37
C PRO A 47 3.75 0.88 -19.00
N GLN A 48 2.57 0.66 -19.60
CA GLN A 48 1.72 1.72 -20.14
C GLN A 48 0.31 1.59 -19.54
N PRO A 49 0.09 2.15 -18.33
CA PRO A 49 -1.15 1.97 -17.61
C PRO A 49 -2.30 2.66 -18.37
N ARG A 50 -3.30 1.86 -18.76
CA ARG A 50 -4.59 2.35 -19.24
C ARG A 50 -5.48 2.70 -18.03
N PRO A 51 -6.46 3.61 -18.17
CA PRO A 51 -7.49 3.82 -17.15
C PRO A 51 -8.14 2.47 -16.81
N GLY A 52 -8.05 2.05 -15.54
CA GLY A 52 -8.51 0.73 -15.06
C GLY A 52 -7.43 -0.34 -14.88
N ALA A 53 -6.18 -0.10 -15.30
CA ALA A 53 -5.03 -1.00 -15.09
C ALA A 53 -4.14 -0.57 -13.90
N VAL A 54 -4.67 0.29 -13.03
CA VAL A 54 -4.00 0.77 -11.82
C VAL A 54 -4.72 0.15 -10.63
N ASP A 55 -4.02 -0.71 -9.92
CA ASP A 55 -4.49 -1.31 -8.68
C ASP A 55 -4.31 -0.29 -7.55
N THR A 56 -5.36 -0.11 -6.75
CA THR A 56 -5.34 0.80 -5.60
C THR A 56 -5.55 0.01 -4.31
N HIS A 57 -4.56 0.09 -3.43
CA HIS A 57 -4.57 -0.61 -2.15
C HIS A 57 -4.74 0.38 -1.00
N HIS A 58 -5.65 0.03 -0.09
CA HIS A 58 -6.03 0.84 1.05
C HIS A 58 -5.58 0.17 2.35
N LEU A 59 -4.51 0.69 2.95
CA LEU A 59 -3.94 0.17 4.18
C LEU A 59 -4.36 1.06 5.34
N LEU A 60 -5.26 0.57 6.19
CA LEU A 60 -5.62 1.23 7.44
C LEU A 60 -4.76 0.67 8.57
N MET A 61 -3.99 1.54 9.21
CA MET A 61 -3.01 1.16 10.21
C MET A 61 -3.13 2.05 11.44
N THR A 62 -2.72 1.54 12.60
CA THR A 62 -2.43 2.40 13.76
C THR A 62 -1.14 3.20 13.53
N ARG A 63 -0.90 4.23 14.33
CA ARG A 63 0.38 4.98 14.30
C ARG A 63 1.59 4.08 14.52
N ASN A 64 1.50 3.08 15.40
CA ASN A 64 2.59 2.15 15.67
C ASN A 64 2.84 1.22 14.47
N GLN A 65 1.79 0.72 13.82
CA GLN A 65 1.92 -0.08 12.61
C GLN A 65 2.55 0.72 11.46
N ALA A 66 2.13 1.99 11.27
CA ALA A 66 2.73 2.87 10.28
C ALA A 66 4.21 3.17 10.58
N MET A 67 4.57 3.34 11.85
CA MET A 67 5.97 3.49 12.28
C MET A 67 6.83 2.25 11.97
N LEU A 68 6.29 1.06 12.21
CA LEU A 68 6.97 -0.20 11.86
C LEU A 68 7.15 -0.33 10.35
N LEU A 69 6.11 -0.04 9.57
CA LEU A 69 6.18 -0.04 8.11
C LEU A 69 7.23 0.95 7.60
N ALA A 70 7.21 2.20 8.09
CA ALA A 70 8.19 3.20 7.71
C ALA A 70 9.62 2.75 8.04
N SER A 71 9.83 2.19 9.23
CA SER A 71 11.14 1.68 9.66
C SER A 71 11.64 0.55 8.76
N TYR A 72 10.75 -0.35 8.36
CA TYR A 72 11.06 -1.42 7.42
C TYR A 72 11.44 -0.88 6.04
N LEU A 73 10.64 0.03 5.48
CA LEU A 73 10.90 0.64 4.18
C LEU A 73 12.21 1.44 4.14
N MET A 74 12.52 2.18 5.22
CA MET A 74 13.78 2.90 5.34
C MET A 74 14.99 1.95 5.35
N ARG A 75 14.91 0.85 6.10
CA ARG A 75 15.97 -0.18 6.11
C ARG A 75 16.17 -0.82 4.74
N LEU A 76 15.09 -1.16 4.05
CA LEU A 76 15.16 -1.73 2.70
C LEU A 76 15.78 -0.77 1.67
N THR A 77 15.49 0.52 1.78
CA THR A 77 15.97 1.54 0.85
C THR A 77 17.32 2.15 1.24
N GLY A 78 17.92 1.70 2.35
CA GLY A 78 19.14 2.29 2.90
C GLY A 78 18.98 3.73 3.40
N GLN A 79 17.74 4.21 3.54
CA GLN A 79 17.46 5.54 4.07
C GLN A 79 17.56 5.54 5.59
N GLN A 80 18.14 6.60 6.15
CA GLN A 80 18.19 6.78 7.60
C GLN A 80 16.91 7.47 8.08
N PRO A 81 16.37 7.07 9.25
CA PRO A 81 15.24 7.77 9.85
C PRO A 81 15.59 9.24 10.06
N PRO A 82 14.68 10.17 9.73
CA PRO A 82 14.94 11.58 9.92
C PRO A 82 15.19 11.83 11.41
N VAL A 83 16.34 12.44 11.72
CA VAL A 83 16.65 12.88 13.09
C VAL A 83 15.53 13.81 13.53
N PRO A 84 14.83 13.53 14.65
CA PRO A 84 13.78 14.41 15.14
C PRO A 84 14.40 15.79 15.38
N ARG A 85 14.09 16.78 14.55
CA ARG A 85 14.52 18.16 14.81
C ARG A 85 13.86 18.57 16.12
N PRO A 86 14.62 18.96 17.16
CA PRO A 86 14.03 19.48 18.37
C PRO A 86 13.18 20.69 17.97
N ARG A 87 11.86 20.58 18.15
CA ARG A 87 10.95 21.70 17.97
C ARG A 87 11.33 22.73 19.01
N SER A 88 12.11 23.73 18.63
CA SER A 88 12.56 24.75 19.58
C SER A 88 11.33 25.46 20.12
N LEU A 89 11.06 25.26 21.40
CA LEU A 89 10.07 26.01 22.17
C LEU A 89 10.31 27.53 22.04
N TRP A 90 11.55 27.91 21.76
CA TRP A 90 12.02 29.26 21.43
C TRP A 90 11.33 29.90 20.23
N ARG A 91 10.83 29.12 19.26
CA ARG A 91 10.13 29.65 18.08
C ARG A 91 8.69 30.13 18.38
N ARG A 92 8.16 29.87 19.58
CA ARG A 92 6.87 30.39 20.09
C ARG A 92 7.03 31.64 20.97
N LEU A 93 8.26 31.98 21.39
CA LEU A 93 8.54 33.11 22.28
C LEU A 93 9.17 34.30 21.55
N PHE A 94 9.79 34.08 20.39
CA PHE A 94 10.41 35.13 19.57
C PHE A 94 9.85 35.17 18.13
N GLY A 95 8.56 34.84 17.98
CA GLY A 95 7.80 34.98 16.75
C GLY A 95 6.39 35.39 17.06
#